data_AF-A0A1I5XJT5-F1
#
_entry.id   AF-A0A1I5XJT5-F1
#
_cell.length_a   1.000
_cell.length_b   1.000
_cell.length_c   1.000
_cell.angle_alpha   90.00
_cell.angle_beta   90.00
_cell.angle_gamma   90.00
#
_symmetry.space_group_name_H-M   'P 1'
#
loop_
_entity.id
_entity.type
_entity.pdbx_description
1 polymer ?
#
loop_
_entity_poly.entity_id
_entity_poly.type
_entity_poly.pdbx_seq_one_letter_code
_entity_poly.pdbx_strand_id
1 'polypeptide(L)'
;MPTEVQKNFRRQIREFQKQQKNRENEKFYSYIEKDFISHYYETRKRRRRRIISGVSIASLLLFLWNFYAISTWVNHIAYSITGKPLFSVESIFNRGAERHREVANYLKVVDPKEEQIQSLLNDAVTKFNEFLKNQKLHHEYIKEVNKHIQQVNKDILELKSINPPDVMKEFHEILLAEADLCYEILQTSLRVVNSTDGNVRNQYLRDVNALVSDFNNLVRTKRDKLLEVFDEIGMKYEVSGNRIRYWWRN
;
A
#
# COMPACT_ATOMS: atom_id res chain seq x y z
N MET A 1 22.08 68.00 36.23
CA MET A 1 23.16 67.65 35.28
C MET A 1 23.69 66.27 35.62
N PRO A 2 23.99 65.38 34.64
CA PRO A 2 24.50 64.05 34.93
C PRO A 2 25.90 64.11 35.55
N THR A 3 26.11 63.30 36.60
CA THR A 3 27.39 63.24 37.34
C THR A 3 28.49 62.60 36.51
N GLU A 4 29.76 62.90 36.82
CA GLU A 4 30.92 62.38 36.06
C GLU A 4 30.95 60.84 35.99
N VAL A 5 30.46 60.16 37.04
CA VAL A 5 30.32 58.70 37.07
C VAL A 5 29.33 58.20 36.00
N GLN A 6 28.20 58.88 35.82
CA GLN A 6 27.20 58.53 34.79
C GLN A 6 27.73 58.78 33.37
N LYS A 7 28.59 59.80 33.18
CA LYS A 7 29.24 60.06 31.89
C LYS A 7 30.25 58.96 31.55
N ASN A 8 31.07 58.53 32.50
CA ASN A 8 32.03 57.44 32.30
C ASN A 8 31.35 56.10 32.01
N PHE A 9 30.27 55.78 32.73
CA PHE A 9 29.52 54.55 32.47
C PHE A 9 28.89 54.54 31.07
N ARG A 10 28.34 55.67 30.61
CA ARG A 10 27.86 55.81 29.22
C ARG A 10 28.97 55.65 28.19
N ARG A 11 30.19 56.08 28.50
CA ARG A 11 31.36 55.92 27.62
C ARG A 11 31.75 54.44 27.49
N GLN A 12 31.86 53.74 28.62
CA GLN A 12 32.18 52.31 28.65
C GLN A 12 31.13 51.46 27.91
N ILE A 13 29.84 51.74 28.09
CA ILE A 13 28.78 51.05 27.35
C ILE A 13 28.88 51.30 25.84
N ARG A 14 29.18 52.54 25.42
CA ARG A 14 29.35 52.84 23.98
C ARG A 14 30.57 52.15 23.38
N GLU A 15 31.68 52.04 24.12
CA GLU A 15 32.87 51.32 23.67
C GLU A 15 32.61 49.82 23.57
N PHE A 16 31.93 49.23 24.57
CA PHE A 16 31.53 47.82 24.55
C PHE A 16 30.60 47.50 23.38
N GLN A 17 29.61 48.37 23.12
CA GLN A 17 28.71 48.24 21.97
C GLN A 17 29.46 48.36 20.63
N LYS A 18 30.46 49.25 20.53
CA LYS A 18 31.32 49.34 19.33
C LYS A 18 32.14 48.07 19.12
N GLN A 19 32.69 47.48 20.19
CA GLN A 19 33.45 46.24 20.10
C GLN A 19 32.57 45.05 19.70
N GLN A 20 31.34 44.94 20.23
CA GLN A 20 30.37 43.93 19.79
C GLN A 20 30.00 44.09 18.30
N LYS A 21 29.72 45.32 17.87
CA LYS A 21 29.32 45.59 16.47
C LYS A 21 30.44 45.30 15.46
N ASN A 22 31.70 45.47 15.85
CA ASN A 22 32.84 45.10 15.01
C ASN A 22 33.06 43.58 14.92
N ARG A 23 32.59 42.79 15.89
CA ARG A 23 32.65 41.31 15.87
C ARG A 23 31.46 40.65 15.16
N GLU A 24 30.40 41.40 14.86
CA GLU A 24 29.18 40.91 14.22
C GLU A 24 29.38 40.43 12.76
N ASN A 25 30.56 40.69 12.18
CA ASN A 25 30.94 40.27 10.82
C ASN A 25 31.89 39.06 10.77
N GLU A 26 32.27 38.48 11.91
CA GLU A 26 33.07 37.25 11.91
C GLU A 26 32.19 36.06 11.51
N LYS A 27 32.34 35.61 10.26
CA LYS A 27 31.66 34.42 9.75
C LYS A 27 32.29 33.17 10.35
N PHE A 28 31.47 32.27 10.85
CA PHE A 28 31.93 30.96 11.33
C PHE A 28 31.46 29.86 10.39
N TYR A 29 32.28 28.82 10.24
CA TYR A 29 31.97 27.70 9.35
C TYR A 29 30.91 26.80 10.00
N SER A 30 29.78 26.60 9.33
CA SER A 30 28.75 25.66 9.76
C SER A 30 29.03 24.27 9.21
N TYR A 31 29.29 23.31 10.08
CA TYR A 31 29.49 21.92 9.68
C TYR A 31 28.19 21.24 9.20
N ILE A 32 27.02 21.79 9.54
CA ILE A 32 25.72 21.29 9.09
C ILE A 32 25.43 21.77 7.66
N GLU A 33 25.64 23.06 7.38
CA GLU A 33 25.37 23.63 6.06
C GLU A 33 26.57 23.56 5.10
N LYS A 34 27.76 23.16 5.61
CA LYS A 34 29.05 23.13 4.90
C LYS A 34 29.46 24.48 4.28
N ASP A 35 29.07 25.60 4.89
CA ASP A 35 29.38 26.96 4.41
C ASP A 35 29.58 27.95 5.57
N PHE A 36 30.24 29.08 5.29
CA PHE A 36 30.47 30.17 6.24
C PHE A 36 29.22 31.03 6.42
N ILE A 37 28.63 30.98 7.61
CA ILE A 37 27.42 31.73 7.97
C ILE A 37 27.74 32.80 9.01
N SER A 38 27.07 33.94 8.91
CA SER A 38 27.18 35.03 9.90
C SER A 38 26.17 34.86 11.05
N HIS A 39 25.00 34.28 10.80
CA HIS A 39 23.95 34.06 11.80
C HIS A 39 23.20 32.74 11.59
N TYR A 40 22.80 32.10 12.70
CA TYR A 40 22.15 30.77 12.71
C TYR A 40 20.73 30.77 12.10
N TYR A 41 20.10 31.93 11.92
CA TYR A 41 18.76 32.07 11.33
C TYR A 41 18.75 33.19 10.26
N GLU A 42 19.33 32.92 9.09
CA GLU A 42 19.33 33.89 8.00
C GLU A 42 17.96 33.95 7.30
N THR A 43 17.22 35.04 7.50
CA THR A 43 15.84 35.23 7.01
C THR A 43 15.71 35.49 5.50
N ARG A 44 16.83 35.59 4.76
CA ARG A 44 16.86 35.93 3.33
C ARG A 44 16.34 34.81 2.41
N LYS A 45 16.38 33.54 2.83
CA LYS A 45 15.92 32.38 2.01
C LYS A 45 14.39 32.26 1.87
N ARG A 46 13.57 32.92 2.72
CA ARG A 46 12.09 32.79 2.67
C ARG A 46 11.42 33.52 1.50
N ARG A 47 11.99 34.64 1.02
CA ARG A 47 11.37 35.44 -0.05
C ARG A 47 11.49 34.78 -1.43
N ARG A 48 12.60 34.06 -1.70
CA ARG A 48 12.82 33.32 -2.96
C ARG A 48 11.85 32.15 -3.14
N ARG A 49 11.52 31.39 -2.07
CA ARG A 49 10.59 30.25 -2.15
C ARG A 49 9.15 30.66 -2.50
N ARG A 50 8.65 31.80 -1.99
CA ARG A 50 7.27 32.28 -2.30
C ARG A 50 7.10 32.74 -3.75
N ILE A 51 8.14 33.32 -4.34
CA ILE A 51 8.10 33.75 -5.75
C ILE A 51 8.11 32.52 -6.67
N ILE A 52 8.92 31.50 -6.36
CA ILE A 52 8.99 30.26 -7.14
C ILE A 52 7.66 29.48 -7.05
N SER A 53 7.01 29.43 -5.88
CA SER A 53 5.71 28.77 -5.73
C SER A 53 4.57 29.49 -6.45
N GLY A 54 4.56 30.83 -6.47
CA GLY A 54 3.53 31.60 -7.17
C GLY A 54 3.64 31.52 -8.69
N VAL A 55 4.87 31.63 -9.22
CA VAL A 55 5.13 31.52 -10.67
C VAL A 55 4.85 30.11 -11.17
N SER A 56 5.17 29.07 -10.39
CA SER A 56 4.88 27.68 -10.72
C SER A 56 3.38 27.38 -10.85
N ILE A 57 2.54 27.93 -9.97
CA ILE A 57 1.08 27.74 -10.03
C ILE A 57 0.47 28.52 -11.19
N ALA A 58 0.90 29.77 -11.41
CA ALA A 58 0.46 30.57 -12.54
C ALA A 58 0.86 29.95 -13.88
N SER A 59 2.08 29.40 -13.99
CA SER A 59 2.51 28.69 -15.20
C SER A 59 1.73 27.40 -15.41
N LEU A 60 1.39 26.67 -14.35
CA LEU A 60 0.59 25.45 -14.44
C LEU A 60 -0.86 25.74 -14.87
N LEU A 61 -1.46 26.82 -14.34
CA LEU A 61 -2.79 27.27 -14.75
C LEU A 61 -2.81 27.78 -16.19
N LEU A 62 -1.79 28.53 -16.62
CA LEU A 62 -1.64 28.93 -18.02
C LEU A 62 -1.43 27.72 -18.92
N PHE A 63 -0.66 26.71 -18.49
CA PHE A 63 -0.46 25.48 -19.25
C PHE A 63 -1.76 24.68 -19.37
N LEU A 64 -2.52 24.51 -18.28
CA LEU A 64 -3.83 23.86 -18.30
C LEU A 64 -4.83 24.60 -19.18
N TRP A 65 -4.85 25.94 -19.13
CA TRP A 65 -5.71 26.76 -19.99
C TRP A 65 -5.35 26.62 -21.46
N ASN A 66 -4.05 26.69 -21.81
CA ASN A 66 -3.60 26.51 -23.18
C ASN A 66 -3.85 25.08 -23.66
N PHE A 67 -3.65 24.07 -22.81
CA PHE A 67 -3.96 22.67 -23.14
C PHE A 67 -5.46 22.46 -23.39
N TYR A 68 -6.33 23.07 -22.57
CA TYR A 68 -7.78 23.06 -22.77
C TYR A 68 -8.20 23.80 -24.05
N ALA A 69 -7.61 24.96 -24.33
CA ALA A 69 -7.91 25.72 -25.54
C ALA A 69 -7.47 24.97 -26.81
N ILE A 70 -6.27 24.37 -26.80
CA ILE A 70 -5.75 23.53 -27.88
C ILE A 70 -6.62 22.29 -28.06
N SER A 71 -6.97 21.59 -26.97
CA SER A 71 -7.79 20.38 -27.06
C SER A 71 -9.18 20.67 -27.61
N THR A 72 -9.78 21.82 -27.27
CA THR A 72 -11.08 22.25 -27.77
C THR A 72 -11.02 22.61 -29.27
N TRP A 73 -9.97 23.31 -29.72
CA TRP A 73 -9.78 23.65 -31.13
C TRP A 73 -9.53 22.41 -31.99
N VAL A 74 -8.67 21.50 -31.52
CA VAL A 74 -8.39 20.22 -32.21
C VAL A 74 -9.64 19.34 -32.26
N ASN A 75 -10.45 19.30 -31.19
CA ASN A 75 -11.73 18.58 -31.21
C ASN A 75 -12.73 19.18 -32.19
N HIS A 76 -12.80 20.51 -32.29
CA HIS A 76 -13.69 21.18 -33.24
C HIS A 76 -13.31 20.85 -34.70
N ILE A 77 -12.01 20.89 -35.02
CA ILE A 77 -11.50 20.51 -36.33
C ILE A 77 -11.81 19.03 -36.61
N ALA A 78 -11.54 18.14 -35.65
CA ALA A 78 -11.81 16.71 -35.77
C ALA A 78 -13.30 16.39 -35.97
N TYR A 79 -14.18 17.04 -35.20
CA TYR A 79 -15.62 16.88 -35.29
C TYR A 79 -16.16 17.38 -36.63
N SER A 80 -15.63 18.50 -37.14
CA SER A 80 -16.01 19.03 -38.45
C SER A 80 -15.63 18.11 -39.63
N ILE A 81 -14.62 17.25 -39.46
CA ILE A 81 -14.12 16.34 -40.50
C ILE A 81 -14.73 14.94 -40.37
N THR A 82 -14.92 14.44 -39.15
CA THR A 82 -15.26 13.03 -38.89
C THR A 82 -16.65 12.82 -38.27
N GLY A 83 -17.33 13.90 -37.86
CA GLY A 83 -18.59 13.84 -37.11
C GLY A 83 -18.44 13.28 -35.70
N LYS A 84 -17.21 13.04 -35.22
CA LYS A 84 -16.91 12.49 -33.89
C LYS A 84 -15.76 13.28 -33.26
N PRO A 85 -15.83 13.61 -31.96
CA PRO A 85 -14.71 14.24 -31.28
C PRO A 85 -13.54 13.24 -31.18
N LEU A 86 -12.31 13.72 -31.42
CA LEU A 86 -11.08 12.91 -31.38
C LEU A 86 -10.74 12.46 -29.95
N PHE A 87 -11.12 13.26 -28.94
CA PHE A 87 -10.99 12.93 -27.53
C PHE A 87 -12.25 13.36 -26.79
N SER A 88 -13.02 12.42 -26.24
CA SER A 88 -14.03 12.76 -25.22
C SER A 88 -13.41 12.55 -23.84
N VAL A 89 -13.22 13.64 -23.10
CA VAL A 89 -12.72 13.60 -21.71
C VAL A 89 -13.64 12.73 -20.85
N GLU A 90 -14.92 12.69 -21.21
CA GLU A 90 -15.95 11.85 -20.61
C GLU A 90 -15.67 10.34 -20.77
N SER A 91 -15.11 9.89 -21.90
CA SER A 91 -14.73 8.47 -22.08
C SER A 91 -13.52 8.04 -21.25
N ILE A 92 -12.59 8.96 -20.97
CA ILE A 92 -11.40 8.67 -20.15
C ILE A 92 -11.77 8.63 -18.67
N PHE A 93 -12.61 9.56 -18.19
CA PHE A 93 -13.11 9.54 -16.82
C PHE A 93 -14.08 8.37 -16.56
N ASN A 94 -14.96 8.04 -17.51
CA ASN A 94 -15.89 6.93 -17.36
C ASN A 94 -15.19 5.56 -17.37
N ARG A 95 -14.12 5.38 -18.16
CA ARG A 95 -13.34 4.13 -18.15
C ARG A 95 -12.65 3.84 -16.82
N GLY A 96 -12.17 4.87 -16.12
CA GLY A 96 -11.59 4.70 -14.78
C GLY A 96 -12.64 4.27 -13.75
N ALA A 97 -13.80 4.91 -13.76
CA ALA A 97 -14.91 4.58 -12.87
C ALA A 97 -15.50 3.18 -13.12
N GLU A 98 -15.59 2.76 -14.39
CA GLU A 98 -16.03 1.42 -14.77
C GLU A 98 -15.07 0.34 -14.26
N ARG A 99 -13.76 0.51 -14.48
CA ARG A 99 -12.72 -0.41 -13.95
C ARG A 99 -12.72 -0.48 -12.42
N HIS A 100 -12.90 0.65 -11.72
CA HIS A 100 -13.04 0.65 -10.26
C HIS A 100 -14.23 -0.18 -9.81
N ARG A 101 -15.36 -0.04 -10.51
CA ARG A 101 -16.59 -0.77 -10.19
C ARG A 101 -16.46 -2.27 -10.46
N GLU A 102 -15.83 -2.65 -11.56
CA GLU A 102 -15.54 -4.05 -11.89
C GLU A 102 -14.68 -4.71 -10.82
N VAL A 103 -13.56 -4.09 -10.44
CA VAL A 103 -12.67 -4.58 -9.38
C VAL A 103 -13.40 -4.65 -8.04
N ALA A 104 -14.13 -3.60 -7.66
CA ALA A 104 -14.88 -3.59 -6.41
C ALA A 104 -15.99 -4.66 -6.36
N ASN A 105 -16.69 -4.89 -7.47
CA ASN A 105 -17.71 -5.93 -7.56
C ASN A 105 -17.10 -7.33 -7.50
N TYR A 106 -15.95 -7.53 -8.16
CA TYR A 106 -15.21 -8.78 -8.09
C TYR A 106 -14.76 -9.09 -6.66
N LEU A 107 -14.13 -8.13 -5.96
CA LEU A 107 -13.68 -8.32 -4.57
C LEU A 107 -14.84 -8.63 -3.63
N LYS A 108 -16.01 -7.99 -3.80
CA LYS A 108 -17.22 -8.32 -3.00
C LYS A 108 -17.67 -9.79 -3.10
N VAL A 109 -17.39 -10.44 -4.23
CA VAL A 109 -17.74 -11.86 -4.44
C VAL A 109 -16.66 -12.78 -3.88
N VAL A 110 -15.41 -12.36 -3.97
CA VAL A 110 -14.23 -13.18 -3.68
C VAL A 110 -13.79 -13.10 -2.23
N ASP A 111 -13.79 -11.91 -1.62
CA ASP A 111 -13.34 -11.70 -0.24
C ASP A 111 -14.05 -12.62 0.77
N PRO A 112 -15.38 -12.82 0.73
CA PRO A 112 -16.05 -13.71 1.68
C PRO A 112 -15.60 -15.17 1.55
N LYS A 113 -15.28 -15.62 0.33
CA LYS A 113 -14.80 -16.98 0.07
C LYS A 113 -13.38 -17.17 0.56
N GLU A 114 -12.53 -16.18 0.33
CA GLU A 114 -11.17 -16.15 0.87
C GLU A 114 -11.19 -16.20 2.40
N GLU A 115 -11.97 -15.32 3.05
CA GLU A 115 -12.10 -15.27 4.50
C GLU A 115 -12.58 -16.62 5.07
N GLN A 116 -13.50 -17.28 4.36
CA GLN A 116 -13.97 -18.62 4.73
C GLN A 116 -12.85 -19.67 4.64
N ILE A 117 -12.10 -19.70 3.55
CA ILE A 117 -10.96 -20.64 3.37
C ILE A 117 -9.90 -20.43 4.46
N GLN A 118 -9.54 -19.18 4.74
CA GLN A 118 -8.57 -18.85 5.79
C GLN A 118 -9.09 -19.23 7.18
N SER A 119 -10.38 -19.02 7.45
CA SER A 119 -11.01 -19.43 8.71
C SER A 119 -10.95 -20.96 8.91
N LEU A 120 -11.27 -21.74 7.86
CA LEU A 120 -11.21 -23.20 7.90
C LEU A 120 -9.79 -23.73 8.12
N LEU A 121 -8.79 -23.09 7.50
CA LEU A 121 -7.38 -23.42 7.72
C LEU A 121 -6.94 -23.13 9.16
N ASN A 122 -7.27 -21.95 9.68
CA ASN A 122 -6.91 -21.55 11.03
C ASN A 122 -7.54 -22.47 12.09
N ASP A 123 -8.81 -22.86 11.92
CA ASP A 123 -9.47 -23.81 12.80
C ASP A 123 -8.81 -25.20 12.71
N ALA A 124 -8.50 -25.69 11.50
CA ALA A 124 -7.83 -26.96 11.32
C ALA A 124 -6.42 -26.99 11.94
N VAL A 125 -5.64 -25.92 11.81
CA VAL A 125 -4.32 -25.78 12.44
C VAL A 125 -4.43 -25.75 13.96
N THR A 126 -5.42 -25.05 14.50
CA THR A 126 -5.69 -25.02 15.95
C THR A 126 -5.98 -26.42 16.47
N LYS A 127 -6.93 -27.12 15.85
CA LYS A 127 -7.28 -28.50 16.19
C LYS A 127 -6.12 -29.49 15.99
N PHE A 128 -5.27 -29.25 14.98
CA PHE A 128 -4.09 -30.09 14.74
C PHE A 128 -3.07 -29.95 15.88
N ASN A 129 -2.82 -28.72 16.34
CA ASN A 129 -1.97 -28.46 17.49
C ASN A 129 -2.53 -29.08 18.78
N GLU A 130 -3.85 -29.09 18.96
CA GLU A 130 -4.52 -29.78 20.07
C GLU A 130 -4.34 -31.30 19.98
N PHE A 131 -4.52 -31.88 18.78
CA PHE A 131 -4.26 -33.30 18.52
C PHE A 131 -2.81 -33.69 18.85
N LEU A 132 -1.83 -32.89 18.42
CA LEU A 132 -0.42 -33.14 18.70
C LEU A 132 -0.11 -33.16 20.21
N LYS A 133 -0.86 -32.39 21.01
CA LYS A 133 -0.75 -32.36 22.48
C LYS A 133 -1.53 -33.49 23.16
N ASN A 134 -2.71 -33.85 22.63
CA ASN A 134 -3.61 -34.84 23.20
C ASN A 134 -4.21 -35.75 22.13
N GLN A 135 -3.52 -36.87 21.88
CA GLN A 135 -3.89 -37.84 20.84
C GLN A 135 -5.26 -38.52 21.07
N LYS A 136 -5.89 -38.36 22.25
CA LYS A 136 -7.26 -38.87 22.50
C LYS A 136 -8.33 -38.18 21.64
N LEU A 137 -8.02 -37.03 21.04
CA LEU A 137 -8.92 -36.28 20.15
C LEU A 137 -8.86 -36.71 18.67
N HIS A 138 -8.19 -37.83 18.37
CA HIS A 138 -7.93 -38.32 17.00
C HIS A 138 -9.18 -38.38 16.12
N HIS A 139 -10.26 -39.00 16.60
CA HIS A 139 -11.48 -39.18 15.82
C HIS A 139 -12.21 -37.86 15.52
N GLU A 140 -12.27 -36.96 16.50
CA GLU A 140 -12.89 -35.64 16.36
C GLU A 140 -12.12 -34.78 15.37
N TYR A 141 -10.79 -34.76 15.47
CA TYR A 141 -9.92 -34.07 14.53
C TYR A 141 -10.16 -34.53 13.08
N ILE A 142 -10.14 -35.85 12.84
CA ILE A 142 -10.33 -36.41 11.49
C ILE A 142 -11.69 -36.01 10.92
N LYS A 143 -12.75 -36.11 11.72
CA LYS A 143 -14.11 -35.80 11.28
C LYS A 143 -14.23 -34.33 10.86
N GLU A 144 -13.72 -33.42 11.68
CA GLU A 144 -13.79 -31.98 11.44
C GLU A 144 -12.94 -31.56 10.24
N VAL A 145 -11.70 -32.05 10.13
CA VAL A 145 -10.83 -31.69 8.99
C VAL A 145 -11.37 -32.23 7.67
N ASN A 146 -11.98 -33.42 7.65
CA ASN A 146 -12.66 -33.91 6.44
C ASN A 146 -13.81 -32.98 6.01
N LYS A 147 -14.59 -32.44 6.96
CA LYS A 147 -15.62 -31.45 6.66
C LYS A 147 -15.01 -30.18 6.07
N HIS A 148 -13.88 -29.72 6.59
CA HIS A 148 -13.17 -28.56 6.04
C HIS A 148 -12.66 -28.81 4.64
N ILE A 149 -12.08 -29.99 4.36
CA ILE A 149 -11.61 -30.38 3.03
C ILE A 149 -12.76 -30.32 2.01
N GLN A 150 -13.94 -30.85 2.38
CA GLN A 150 -15.11 -30.80 1.51
C GLN A 150 -15.56 -29.36 1.23
N GLN A 151 -15.55 -28.51 2.26
CA GLN A 151 -15.94 -27.11 2.12
C GLN A 151 -14.93 -26.32 1.29
N VAL A 152 -13.63 -26.45 1.56
CA VAL A 152 -12.56 -25.80 0.77
C VAL A 152 -12.63 -26.24 -0.69
N ASN A 153 -12.84 -27.53 -0.97
CA ASN A 153 -12.99 -28.02 -2.34
C ASN A 153 -14.20 -27.39 -3.05
N LYS A 154 -15.32 -27.23 -2.34
CA LYS A 154 -16.49 -26.52 -2.87
C LYS A 154 -16.15 -25.05 -3.16
N ASP A 155 -15.49 -24.37 -2.24
CA ASP A 155 -15.13 -22.96 -2.39
C ASP A 155 -14.14 -22.74 -3.54
N ILE A 156 -13.19 -23.67 -3.75
CA ILE A 156 -12.28 -23.67 -4.92
C ILE A 156 -13.06 -23.79 -6.23
N LEU A 157 -14.04 -24.70 -6.32
CA LEU A 157 -14.85 -24.87 -7.52
C LEU A 157 -15.68 -23.61 -7.82
N GLU A 158 -16.24 -22.99 -6.78
CA GLU A 158 -16.95 -21.72 -6.92
C GLU A 158 -16.00 -20.59 -7.36
N LEU A 159 -14.80 -20.50 -6.80
CA LEU A 159 -13.78 -19.53 -7.23
C LEU A 159 -13.40 -19.73 -8.71
N LYS A 160 -13.15 -20.98 -9.14
CA LYS A 160 -12.80 -21.31 -10.53
C LYS A 160 -13.91 -20.93 -11.54
N SER A 161 -15.15 -20.81 -11.08
CA SER A 161 -16.28 -20.38 -11.93
C SER A 161 -16.40 -18.87 -12.09
N ILE A 162 -15.68 -18.08 -11.28
CA ILE A 162 -15.72 -16.62 -11.34
C ILE A 162 -14.85 -16.17 -12.51
N ASN A 163 -15.39 -15.30 -13.37
CA ASN A 163 -14.61 -14.67 -14.42
C ASN A 163 -14.00 -13.36 -13.87
N PRO A 164 -12.68 -13.28 -13.62
CA PRO A 164 -12.07 -12.06 -13.11
C PRO A 164 -12.01 -10.97 -14.19
N PRO A 165 -12.11 -9.68 -13.81
CA PRO A 165 -11.71 -8.58 -14.69
C PRO A 165 -10.27 -8.77 -15.18
N ASP A 166 -9.93 -8.26 -16.36
CA ASP A 166 -8.60 -8.48 -16.97
C ASP A 166 -7.44 -8.09 -16.04
N VAL A 167 -7.57 -6.97 -15.33
CA VAL A 167 -6.56 -6.48 -14.37
C VAL A 167 -6.44 -7.38 -13.12
N MET A 168 -7.46 -8.19 -12.81
CA MET A 168 -7.49 -9.08 -11.64
C MET A 168 -7.09 -10.52 -11.96
N LYS A 169 -6.74 -10.86 -13.20
CA LYS A 169 -6.45 -12.25 -13.60
C LYS A 169 -5.31 -12.87 -12.79
N GLU A 170 -4.18 -12.19 -12.71
CA GLU A 170 -3.02 -12.69 -11.96
C GLU A 170 -3.32 -12.79 -10.45
N PHE A 171 -4.03 -11.80 -9.89
CA PHE A 171 -4.51 -11.88 -8.51
C PHE A 171 -5.40 -13.12 -8.30
N HIS A 172 -6.32 -13.39 -9.23
CA HIS A 172 -7.23 -14.52 -9.16
C HIS A 172 -6.50 -15.86 -9.25
N GLU A 173 -5.50 -15.97 -10.12
CA GLU A 173 -4.65 -17.17 -10.23
C GLU A 173 -3.88 -17.43 -8.92
N ILE A 174 -3.33 -16.39 -8.30
CA ILE A 174 -2.65 -16.50 -7.00
C ILE A 174 -3.63 -16.93 -5.91
N LEU A 175 -4.84 -16.37 -5.88
CA LEU A 175 -5.88 -16.77 -4.93
C LEU A 175 -6.27 -18.25 -5.09
N LEU A 176 -6.41 -18.73 -6.33
CA LEU A 176 -6.70 -20.14 -6.58
C LEU A 176 -5.56 -21.03 -6.09
N ALA A 177 -4.30 -20.65 -6.33
CA ALA A 177 -3.14 -21.37 -5.83
C ALA A 177 -3.08 -21.38 -4.29
N GLU A 178 -3.43 -20.28 -3.63
CA GLU A 178 -3.56 -20.21 -2.16
C GLU A 178 -4.63 -21.17 -1.63
N ALA A 179 -5.79 -21.23 -2.29
CA ALA A 179 -6.87 -22.13 -1.93
C ALA A 179 -6.49 -23.60 -2.15
N ASP A 180 -5.83 -23.92 -3.26
CA ASP A 180 -5.32 -25.27 -3.56
C ASP A 180 -4.26 -25.68 -2.50
N LEU A 181 -3.36 -24.78 -2.07
CA LEU A 181 -2.43 -25.06 -0.96
C LEU A 181 -3.15 -25.30 0.37
N CYS A 182 -4.21 -24.56 0.68
CA CYS A 182 -5.02 -24.82 1.87
C CYS A 182 -5.57 -26.25 1.86
N TYR A 183 -6.12 -26.69 0.72
CA TYR A 183 -6.59 -28.06 0.54
C TYR A 183 -5.47 -29.09 0.78
N GLU A 184 -4.28 -28.87 0.21
CA GLU A 184 -3.13 -29.76 0.39
C GLU A 184 -2.63 -29.82 1.84
N ILE A 185 -2.62 -28.69 2.55
CA ILE A 185 -2.26 -28.64 3.98
C ILE A 185 -3.23 -29.52 4.78
N LEU A 186 -4.53 -29.39 4.56
CA LEU A 186 -5.56 -30.18 5.26
C LEU A 186 -5.44 -31.68 4.95
N GLN A 187 -5.19 -32.04 3.69
CA GLN A 187 -4.97 -33.44 3.33
C GLN A 187 -3.71 -34.00 3.99
N THR A 188 -2.62 -33.25 3.96
CA THR A 188 -1.33 -33.69 4.50
C THR A 188 -1.39 -33.78 6.03
N SER A 189 -2.13 -32.89 6.69
CA SER A 189 -2.36 -32.99 8.14
C SER A 189 -3.14 -34.25 8.51
N LEU A 190 -4.14 -34.67 7.73
CA LEU A 190 -4.79 -35.97 7.91
C LEU A 190 -3.82 -37.14 7.71
N ARG A 191 -2.88 -37.05 6.76
CA ARG A 191 -1.85 -38.10 6.57
C ARG A 191 -0.93 -38.20 7.78
N VAL A 192 -0.57 -37.09 8.43
CA VAL A 192 0.17 -37.11 9.71
C VAL A 192 -0.60 -37.90 10.76
N VAL A 193 -1.89 -37.61 10.92
CA VAL A 193 -2.74 -38.20 11.96
C VAL A 193 -3.03 -39.68 11.71
N ASN A 194 -3.10 -40.10 10.45
CA ASN A 194 -3.35 -41.49 10.05
C ASN A 194 -2.09 -42.36 9.96
N SER A 195 -0.89 -41.76 9.99
CA SER A 195 0.37 -42.52 9.89
C SER A 195 0.73 -43.21 11.22
N THR A 196 0.90 -44.52 11.18
CA THR A 196 1.40 -45.33 12.30
C THR A 196 2.93 -45.44 12.30
N ASP A 197 3.58 -45.25 11.15
CA ASP A 197 5.03 -45.19 11.01
C ASP A 197 5.54 -43.80 11.41
N GLY A 198 6.46 -43.76 12.38
CA GLY A 198 7.04 -42.53 12.90
C GLY A 198 7.91 -41.77 11.88
N ASN A 199 8.62 -42.47 11.00
CA ASN A 199 9.44 -41.85 9.95
C ASN A 199 8.55 -41.20 8.88
N VAL A 200 7.52 -41.92 8.44
CA VAL A 200 6.53 -41.41 7.47
C VAL A 200 5.77 -40.22 8.07
N ARG A 201 5.35 -40.32 9.33
CA ARG A 201 4.70 -39.21 10.05
C ARG A 201 5.59 -37.96 10.13
N ASN A 202 6.87 -38.14 10.44
CA ASN A 202 7.83 -37.03 10.49
C ASN A 202 8.07 -36.42 9.12
N GLN A 203 8.00 -37.21 8.03
CA GLN A 203 8.04 -36.68 6.67
C GLN A 203 6.82 -35.79 6.42
N TYR A 204 5.61 -36.28 6.68
CA TYR A 204 4.39 -35.48 6.49
C TYR A 204 4.37 -34.20 7.34
N LEU A 205 4.93 -34.22 8.56
CA LEU A 205 5.09 -33.01 9.35
C LEU A 205 6.03 -31.99 8.69
N ARG A 206 7.12 -32.44 8.07
CA ARG A 206 8.01 -31.57 7.28
C ARG A 206 7.29 -31.00 6.05
N ASP A 207 6.52 -31.85 5.37
CA ASP A 207 5.73 -31.44 4.20
C ASP A 207 4.68 -30.39 4.57
N VAL A 208 3.96 -30.55 5.70
CA VAL A 208 3.03 -29.52 6.21
C VAL A 208 3.73 -28.19 6.45
N ASN A 209 4.93 -28.21 7.07
CA ASN A 209 5.67 -26.98 7.33
C ASN A 209 6.12 -26.28 6.03
N ALA A 210 6.53 -27.06 5.01
CA ALA A 210 6.87 -26.52 3.70
C ALA A 210 5.64 -25.89 3.03
N LEU A 211 4.51 -26.60 3.00
CA LEU A 211 3.25 -26.09 2.43
C LEU A 211 2.77 -24.82 3.14
N VAL A 212 2.87 -24.74 4.48
CA VAL A 212 2.53 -23.53 5.24
C VAL A 212 3.47 -22.37 4.90
N SER A 213 4.75 -22.64 4.67
CA SER A 213 5.70 -21.61 4.21
C SER A 213 5.30 -21.08 2.82
N ASP A 214 4.97 -21.97 1.89
CA ASP A 214 4.54 -21.60 0.54
C ASP A 214 3.21 -20.83 0.55
N PHE A 215 2.26 -21.25 1.39
CA PHE A 215 1.00 -20.55 1.62
C PHE A 215 1.24 -19.11 2.10
N ASN A 216 2.12 -18.91 3.08
CA ASN A 216 2.45 -17.57 3.58
C ASN A 216 3.12 -16.69 2.52
N ASN A 217 3.92 -17.28 1.63
CA ASN A 217 4.51 -16.56 0.49
C ASN A 217 3.45 -16.15 -0.52
N LEU A 218 2.47 -17.02 -0.83
CA LEU A 218 1.34 -16.65 -1.70
C LEU A 218 0.49 -15.55 -1.09
N VAL A 219 0.20 -15.58 0.21
CA VAL A 219 -0.55 -14.50 0.90
C VAL A 219 0.14 -13.14 0.71
N ARG A 220 1.47 -13.09 0.80
CA ARG A 220 2.24 -11.86 0.56
C ARG A 220 2.18 -11.45 -0.91
N THR A 221 2.44 -12.38 -1.82
CA THR A 221 2.43 -12.12 -3.27
C THR A 221 1.06 -11.63 -3.75
N LYS A 222 -0.01 -12.26 -3.25
CA LYS A 222 -1.40 -11.88 -3.53
C LYS A 222 -1.70 -10.45 -3.08
N ARG A 223 -1.26 -10.12 -1.87
CA ARG A 223 -1.41 -8.77 -1.30
C ARG A 223 -0.70 -7.74 -2.17
N ASP A 224 0.55 -8.00 -2.55
CA ASP A 224 1.33 -7.10 -3.40
C ASP A 224 0.66 -6.93 -4.77
N LYS A 225 0.15 -8.02 -5.35
CA LYS A 225 -0.59 -7.97 -6.61
C LYS A 225 -1.88 -7.16 -6.50
N LEU A 226 -2.62 -7.27 -5.40
CA LEU A 226 -3.82 -6.47 -5.19
C LEU A 226 -3.50 -4.96 -5.13
N LEU A 227 -2.41 -4.60 -4.46
CA LEU A 227 -1.95 -3.21 -4.40
C LEU A 227 -1.51 -2.70 -5.78
N GLU A 228 -0.81 -3.52 -6.56
CA GLU A 228 -0.43 -3.21 -7.93
C GLU A 228 -1.68 -2.93 -8.80
N VAL A 229 -2.72 -3.76 -8.69
CA VAL A 229 -3.98 -3.52 -9.41
C VAL A 229 -4.63 -2.21 -8.97
N PHE A 230 -4.63 -1.91 -7.67
CA PHE A 230 -5.15 -0.64 -7.18
C PHE A 230 -4.37 0.55 -7.70
N ASP A 231 -3.04 0.47 -7.75
CA ASP A 231 -2.19 1.51 -8.34
C ASP A 231 -2.44 1.66 -9.85
N GLU A 232 -2.56 0.55 -10.59
CA GLU A 232 -2.82 0.53 -12.04
C GLU A 232 -4.14 1.25 -12.39
N ILE A 233 -5.20 0.97 -11.64
CA ILE A 233 -6.50 1.58 -11.89
C ILE A 233 -6.66 2.93 -11.20
N GLY A 234 -5.73 3.34 -10.33
CA GLY A 234 -5.84 4.57 -9.53
C GLY A 234 -6.90 4.50 -8.43
N MET A 235 -7.15 3.32 -7.87
CA MET A 235 -8.02 3.12 -6.70
C MET A 235 -7.27 3.55 -5.44
N LYS A 236 -7.92 4.34 -4.59
CA LYS A 236 -7.31 4.77 -3.33
C LYS A 236 -7.40 3.65 -2.31
N TYR A 237 -6.30 3.38 -1.63
CA TYR A 237 -6.25 2.42 -0.53
C TYR A 237 -5.40 2.92 0.63
N GLU A 238 -5.63 2.34 1.79
CA GLU A 238 -4.84 2.48 3.00
C GLU A 238 -4.51 1.10 3.54
N VAL A 239 -3.24 0.92 3.87
CA VAL A 239 -2.72 -0.29 4.46
C VAL A 239 -2.61 -0.10 5.97
N SER A 240 -3.34 -0.89 6.75
CA SER A 240 -3.24 -0.89 8.21
C SER A 240 -3.06 -2.32 8.72
N GLY A 241 -1.82 -2.67 9.08
CA GLY A 241 -1.46 -4.03 9.47
C GLY A 241 -1.72 -5.04 8.35
N ASN A 242 -2.60 -6.00 8.59
CA ASN A 242 -3.03 -7.01 7.60
C ASN A 242 -4.31 -6.65 6.85
N ARG A 243 -4.87 -5.45 7.07
CA ARG A 243 -6.09 -5.01 6.38
C ARG A 243 -5.77 -3.98 5.31
N ILE A 244 -6.36 -4.16 4.14
CA ILE A 244 -6.38 -3.15 3.08
C ILE A 244 -7.78 -2.54 3.07
N ARG A 245 -7.87 -1.24 3.33
CA ARG A 245 -9.10 -0.47 3.13
C ARG A 245 -8.98 0.22 1.78
N TYR A 246 -10.03 0.19 0.98
CA TYR A 246 -10.04 0.84 -0.32
C TYR A 246 -11.31 1.66 -0.50
N TRP A 247 -11.19 2.72 -1.30
CA TRP A 247 -12.27 3.64 -1.60
C TRP A 247 -12.26 3.97 -3.08
N TRP A 248 -13.44 3.98 -3.67
CA TRP A 248 -13.67 4.59 -4.98
C TRP A 248 -14.63 5.77 -4.78
N ARG A 249 -14.34 6.92 -5.40
CA ARG A 249 -15.26 8.06 -5.37
C ARG A 249 -16.43 7.78 -6.32
N ASN A 250 -17.65 7.83 -5.80
CA ASN A 250 -18.83 8.12 -6.61
C ASN A 250 -18.87 9.61 -6.93
#